data_AF-A0A1Z3HSA8-F1
#
_entry.id   AF-A0A1Z3HSA8-F1
#
_cell.length_a   1.000
_cell.length_b   1.000
_cell.length_c   1.000
_cell.angle_alpha   90.00
_cell.angle_beta   90.00
_cell.angle_gamma   90.00
#
_symmetry.space_group_name_H-M   'P 1'
#
loop_
_entity.id
_entity.type
_entity.pdbx_description
1 polymer ?
#
loop_
_entity_poly.entity_id
_entity_poly.type
_entity_poly.pdbx_seq_one_letter_code
_entity_poly.pdbx_strand_id
1 'polypeptide(L)'
;MVSSQSSSHLSVTPLIAGGLVFATVGLLFDFQGMRSWLQESATSTTTEGCETIVQANAQLSREQLAQLLTIPERDAKERVRQIVSAPYCRLPELTVRSGVVAEREAYPLAFDPKTRLVILYEKDEYAGYRFSFE
;
A
#
# COMPACT_ATOMS: atom_id res chain seq x y z
N MET A 1 47.84 -15.41 62.09
CA MET A 1 46.37 -15.25 62.06
C MET A 1 46.01 -13.98 62.81
N VAL A 2 44.97 -13.28 62.34
CA VAL A 2 44.39 -12.00 62.83
C VAL A 2 44.94 -10.73 62.17
N SER A 3 44.01 -10.12 61.45
CA SER A 3 44.02 -8.90 60.66
C SER A 3 44.10 -7.63 61.50
N SER A 4 44.53 -6.52 60.90
CA SER A 4 43.90 -5.22 61.19
C SER A 4 43.99 -4.28 59.98
N GLN A 5 42.83 -3.69 59.68
CA GLN A 5 42.49 -2.89 58.51
C GLN A 5 43.06 -1.47 58.62
N SER A 6 43.48 -0.88 57.49
CA SER A 6 43.65 0.57 57.37
C SER A 6 42.79 1.07 56.22
N SER A 7 41.88 1.96 56.59
CA SER A 7 40.80 2.53 55.79
C SER A 7 41.34 3.50 54.73
N SER A 8 41.02 3.26 53.46
CA SER A 8 41.16 4.27 52.42
C SER A 8 39.85 5.04 52.30
N HIS A 9 39.79 6.23 52.92
CA HIS A 9 38.76 7.21 52.61
C HIS A 9 38.96 7.68 51.16
N LEU A 10 38.20 7.13 50.22
CA LEU A 10 38.04 7.77 48.92
C LEU A 10 36.96 8.85 49.03
N SER A 11 37.42 10.10 48.97
CA SER A 11 36.59 11.28 48.71
C SER A 11 35.93 11.12 47.34
N VAL A 12 34.62 10.91 47.31
CA VAL A 12 33.83 10.92 46.08
C VAL A 12 33.22 12.32 45.92
N THR A 13 33.91 13.15 45.14
CA THR A 13 33.40 14.46 44.67
C THR A 13 32.60 14.25 43.37
N PRO A 14 31.49 14.96 43.14
CA PRO A 14 30.41 14.51 42.26
C PRO A 14 30.72 14.82 40.80
N LEU A 15 31.17 13.81 40.06
CA LEU A 15 31.20 13.84 38.59
C LEU A 15 30.21 12.82 38.02
N ILE A 16 28.97 12.84 38.53
CA ILE A 16 27.84 12.11 37.95
C ILE A 16 26.64 13.06 37.87
N ALA A 17 26.81 14.14 37.11
CA ALA A 17 25.71 15.07 36.79
C ALA A 17 25.97 15.71 35.42
N GLY A 18 26.12 14.88 34.38
CA GLY A 18 26.29 15.38 33.01
C GLY A 18 26.03 14.36 31.92
N GLY A 19 26.21 13.06 32.19
CA GLY A 19 26.06 12.01 31.18
C GLY A 19 24.62 11.61 30.81
N LEU A 20 23.65 11.80 31.72
CA LEU A 20 22.29 11.27 31.53
C LEU A 20 21.39 12.12 30.61
N VAL A 21 21.72 13.40 30.39
CA VAL A 21 20.90 14.29 29.55
C VAL A 21 21.16 14.06 28.06
N PHE A 22 22.38 13.68 27.67
CA PHE A 22 22.70 13.40 26.27
C PHE A 22 22.12 12.08 25.76
N ALA A 23 21.99 11.07 26.64
CA ALA A 23 21.43 9.76 26.26
C ALA A 23 19.93 9.84 25.92
N THR A 24 19.15 10.69 26.59
CA THR A 24 17.71 10.85 26.31
C THR A 24 17.44 11.67 25.06
N VAL A 25 18.25 12.70 24.77
CA VAL A 25 18.14 13.48 23.52
C VAL A 25 18.56 12.66 22.31
N GLY A 26 19.62 11.84 22.42
CA GLY A 26 20.04 10.95 21.33
C GLY A 26 18.96 9.93 20.94
N LEU A 27 18.28 9.32 21.91
CA LEU A 27 17.19 8.37 21.67
C LEU A 27 15.97 9.01 20.97
N LEU A 28 15.69 10.30 21.19
CA LEU A 28 14.58 11.00 20.53
C LEU A 28 14.86 11.32 19.06
N PHE A 29 16.13 11.48 18.67
CA PHE A 29 16.53 11.61 17.26
C PHE A 29 16.57 10.25 16.55
N ASP A 30 17.06 9.21 17.22
CA ASP A 30 17.15 7.85 16.65
C ASP A 30 15.77 7.23 16.38
N PHE A 31 14.78 7.51 17.24
CA PHE A 31 13.41 7.03 17.06
C PHE A 31 12.69 7.67 15.84
N GLN A 32 13.08 8.88 15.44
CA GLN A 32 12.53 9.53 14.24
C GLN A 32 13.16 8.95 12.96
N GLY A 33 14.47 8.71 12.97
CA GLY A 33 15.19 8.08 11.85
C GLY A 33 14.75 6.64 11.60
N MET A 34 14.61 5.83 12.65
CA MET A 34 14.20 4.43 12.53
C MET A 34 12.73 4.27 12.07
N ARG A 35 11.84 5.22 12.41
CA ARG A 35 10.47 5.27 11.86
C ARG A 35 10.45 5.52 10.35
N SER A 36 11.32 6.40 9.85
CA SER A 36 11.42 6.65 8.40
C SER A 36 11.89 5.39 7.64
N TRP A 37 12.86 4.65 8.18
CA TRP A 37 13.40 3.46 7.51
C TRP A 37 12.46 2.25 7.55
N LEU A 38 11.63 2.12 8.59
CA LEU A 38 10.55 1.12 8.66
C LEU A 38 9.34 1.47 7.78
N GLN A 39 9.14 2.75 7.44
CA GLN A 39 8.09 3.19 6.50
C GLN A 39 8.54 3.17 5.03
N GLU A 40 9.85 3.15 4.75
CA GLU A 40 10.41 3.08 3.40
C GLU A 40 10.13 1.73 2.69
N SER A 41 9.66 0.71 3.43
CA SER A 41 9.34 -0.62 2.85
C SER A 41 7.88 -0.74 2.36
N ALA A 42 7.06 0.29 2.51
CA ALA A 42 5.65 0.29 2.08
C ALA A 42 5.32 1.40 1.06
N THR A 43 6.34 2.03 0.46
CA THR A 43 6.16 2.93 -0.67
C THR A 43 6.88 2.37 -1.89
N SER A 44 6.48 1.15 -2.30
CA SER A 44 6.45 0.90 -3.74
C SER A 44 5.58 2.01 -4.30
N THR A 45 6.12 2.78 -5.24
CA THR A 45 5.38 3.78 -6.01
C THR A 45 4.03 3.20 -6.42
N THR A 46 3.00 3.48 -5.63
CA THR A 46 1.62 3.16 -5.93
C THR A 46 1.28 4.08 -7.07
N THR A 47 1.45 3.59 -8.31
CA THR A 47 0.79 4.16 -9.47
C THR A 47 -0.64 4.47 -9.04
N GLU A 48 -1.00 5.75 -9.03
CA GLU A 48 -1.98 6.32 -8.10
C GLU A 48 -3.24 5.45 -7.94
N GLY A 49 -3.41 4.88 -6.75
CA GLY A 49 -4.62 4.15 -6.36
C GLY A 49 -4.64 2.63 -6.56
N CYS A 50 -3.56 1.99 -7.02
CA CYS A 50 -3.49 0.51 -6.99
C CYS A 50 -3.19 -0.02 -5.58
N GLU A 51 -4.01 -0.94 -5.08
CA GLU A 51 -3.75 -1.67 -3.83
C GLU A 51 -2.84 -2.88 -4.07
N THR A 52 -3.03 -3.59 -5.20
CA THR A 52 -2.21 -4.75 -5.56
C THR A 52 -2.03 -4.83 -7.07
N ILE A 53 -0.78 -4.88 -7.52
CA ILE A 53 -0.45 -5.16 -8.93
C ILE A 53 -0.67 -6.65 -9.21
N VAL A 54 -1.50 -6.95 -10.20
CA VAL A 54 -1.82 -8.32 -10.61
C VAL A 54 -0.96 -8.72 -11.81
N GLN A 55 -0.92 -7.88 -12.84
CA GLN A 55 -0.08 -8.11 -14.03
C GLN A 55 0.44 -6.78 -14.59
N ALA A 56 1.72 -6.48 -14.36
CA ALA A 56 2.31 -5.18 -14.68
C ALA A 56 2.22 -4.76 -16.16
N ASN A 57 2.17 -5.73 -17.08
CA ASN A 57 2.10 -5.49 -18.52
C ASN A 57 0.68 -5.64 -19.10
N ALA A 58 -0.33 -5.83 -18.27
CA ALA A 58 -1.71 -5.99 -18.74
C ALA A 58 -2.22 -4.69 -19.37
N GLN A 59 -2.77 -4.81 -20.57
CA GLN A 59 -3.34 -3.72 -21.34
C GLN A 59 -4.61 -4.21 -22.03
N LEU A 60 -5.58 -3.32 -22.19
CA LEU A 60 -6.84 -3.58 -22.88
C LEU A 60 -6.78 -3.07 -24.32
N SER A 61 -6.98 -3.95 -25.29
CA SER A 61 -7.02 -3.58 -26.71
C SER A 61 -8.32 -2.83 -27.06
N ARG A 62 -8.36 -2.17 -28.23
CA ARG A 62 -9.61 -1.55 -28.76
C ARG A 62 -10.71 -2.59 -28.95
N GLU A 63 -10.34 -3.76 -29.47
CA GLU A 63 -11.26 -4.85 -29.79
C GLU A 63 -11.85 -5.44 -28.51
N GLN A 64 -11.01 -5.69 -27.51
CA GLN A 64 -11.48 -6.16 -26.19
C GLN A 64 -12.38 -5.13 -25.52
N LEU A 65 -12.02 -3.84 -25.57
CA LEU A 65 -12.87 -2.77 -25.06
C LEU A 65 -14.23 -2.79 -25.78
N ALA A 66 -14.24 -2.76 -27.11
CA ALA A 66 -15.48 -2.75 -27.89
C ALA A 66 -16.38 -3.96 -27.57
N GLN A 67 -15.81 -5.15 -27.40
CA GLN A 67 -16.56 -6.34 -27.00
C GLN A 67 -17.09 -6.23 -25.57
N LEU A 68 -16.28 -5.76 -24.61
CA LEU A 68 -16.70 -5.55 -23.23
C LEU A 68 -17.88 -4.59 -23.13
N LEU A 69 -17.91 -3.53 -23.94
CA LEU A 69 -19.01 -2.56 -23.99
C LEU A 69 -20.35 -3.16 -24.42
N THR A 70 -20.37 -4.40 -24.92
CA THR A 70 -21.61 -5.13 -25.25
C THR A 70 -22.16 -5.97 -24.10
N ILE A 71 -21.39 -6.16 -23.02
CA ILE A 71 -21.85 -6.91 -21.84
C ILE A 71 -22.82 -6.02 -21.04
N PRO A 72 -24.07 -6.46 -20.79
CA PRO A 72 -24.99 -5.72 -19.96
C PRO A 72 -24.57 -5.79 -18.48
N GLU A 73 -24.85 -4.75 -17.71
CA GLU A 73 -24.72 -4.81 -16.25
C GLU A 73 -25.52 -5.99 -15.66
N ARG A 74 -25.10 -6.48 -14.49
CA ARG A 74 -25.63 -7.66 -13.77
C ARG A 74 -25.34 -9.01 -14.42
N ASP A 75 -24.62 -9.03 -15.54
CA ASP A 75 -24.14 -10.27 -16.14
C ASP A 75 -22.99 -10.88 -15.32
N ALA A 76 -22.69 -12.16 -15.54
CA ALA A 76 -21.67 -12.86 -14.76
C ALA A 76 -20.27 -12.25 -14.97
N LYS A 77 -19.49 -12.12 -13.90
CA LYS A 77 -18.07 -11.70 -13.94
C LYS A 77 -17.27 -12.53 -14.92
N GLU A 78 -17.57 -13.83 -15.04
CA GLU A 78 -16.94 -14.76 -15.97
C GLU A 78 -17.12 -14.36 -17.43
N ARG A 79 -18.25 -13.75 -17.81
CA ARG A 79 -18.45 -13.23 -19.18
C ARG A 79 -17.45 -12.12 -19.49
N VAL A 80 -17.17 -11.24 -18.53
CA VAL A 80 -16.13 -10.21 -18.68
C VAL A 80 -14.76 -10.86 -18.81
N ARG A 81 -14.46 -11.90 -18.01
CA ARG A 81 -13.18 -12.64 -18.06
C ARG A 81 -12.93 -13.40 -19.36
N GLN A 82 -13.96 -13.71 -20.13
CA GLN A 82 -13.80 -14.31 -21.46
C GLN A 82 -13.28 -13.30 -22.49
N ILE A 83 -13.46 -12.00 -22.24
CA ILE A 83 -13.07 -10.92 -23.15
C ILE A 83 -11.73 -10.30 -22.73
N VAL A 84 -11.59 -10.01 -21.44
CA VAL A 84 -10.42 -9.32 -20.90
C VAL A 84 -9.52 -10.29 -20.14
N SER A 85 -8.21 -10.11 -20.29
CA SER A 85 -7.20 -10.83 -19.51
C SER A 85 -7.21 -10.39 -18.04
N ALA A 86 -6.22 -10.85 -17.26
CA ALA A 86 -6.01 -10.35 -15.92
C ALA A 86 -5.81 -8.82 -15.92
N PRO A 87 -6.26 -8.12 -14.86
CA PRO A 87 -6.11 -6.68 -14.75
C PRO A 87 -4.65 -6.29 -14.52
N TYR A 88 -4.36 -5.02 -14.75
CA TYR A 88 -3.08 -4.44 -14.31
C TYR A 88 -2.98 -4.48 -12.79
N CYS A 89 -4.00 -3.96 -12.12
CA CYS A 89 -4.05 -3.93 -10.67
C CYS A 89 -5.49 -4.02 -10.15
N ARG A 90 -5.61 -4.41 -8.88
CA ARG A 90 -6.81 -4.19 -8.08
C ARG A 90 -6.71 -2.85 -7.37
N LEU A 91 -7.80 -2.10 -7.39
CA LEU A 91 -7.97 -0.85 -6.66
C LEU A 91 -8.68 -1.15 -5.32
N PRO A 92 -8.57 -0.24 -4.33
CA PRO A 92 -9.32 -0.35 -3.09
C PRO A 92 -10.80 -0.55 -3.35
N GLU A 93 -11.37 -1.52 -2.65
CA GLU A 93 -12.80 -1.83 -2.66
C GLU A 93 -13.62 -0.61 -2.23
N LEU A 94 -14.83 -0.49 -2.77
CA LEU A 94 -15.77 0.58 -2.40
C LEU A 94 -17.03 -0.01 -1.81
N THR A 95 -17.58 0.64 -0.78
CA THR A 95 -18.95 0.39 -0.33
C THR A 95 -19.86 1.42 -0.98
N VAL A 96 -20.54 1.05 -2.07
CA VAL A 96 -21.32 1.99 -2.90
C VAL A 96 -22.71 2.28 -2.28
N ARG A 97 -23.24 1.33 -1.52
CA ARG A 97 -24.55 1.36 -0.84
C ARG A 97 -24.52 0.42 0.37
N SER A 98 -25.42 0.63 1.34
CA SER A 98 -25.49 -0.06 2.63
C SER A 98 -25.09 -1.56 2.58
N GLY A 99 -23.81 -1.84 2.80
CA GLY A 99 -23.26 -3.18 2.94
C GLY A 99 -22.85 -3.93 1.67
N VAL A 100 -22.93 -3.34 0.47
CA VAL A 100 -22.44 -4.01 -0.76
C VAL A 100 -21.03 -3.55 -1.08
N VAL A 101 -20.08 -4.48 -0.95
CA VAL A 101 -18.68 -4.32 -1.34
C VAL A 101 -18.55 -4.47 -2.85
N ALA A 102 -17.93 -3.49 -3.47
CA ALA A 102 -17.61 -3.47 -4.89
C ALA A 102 -16.10 -3.67 -5.09
N GLU A 103 -15.75 -4.75 -5.77
CA GLU A 103 -14.39 -5.01 -6.24
C GLU A 103 -14.09 -4.15 -7.46
N ARG A 104 -12.84 -3.70 -7.58
CA ARG A 104 -12.42 -2.75 -8.62
C ARG A 104 -11.12 -3.15 -9.27
N GLU A 105 -11.13 -3.17 -10.59
CA GLU A 105 -9.99 -3.60 -11.38
C GLU A 105 -9.65 -2.57 -12.46
N ALA A 106 -8.36 -2.25 -12.58
CA ALA A 106 -7.87 -1.27 -13.52
C ALA A 106 -7.19 -1.94 -14.72
N TYR A 107 -7.53 -1.43 -15.90
CA TYR A 107 -7.04 -1.87 -17.19
C TYR A 107 -6.57 -0.67 -18.02
N PRO A 108 -5.24 -0.42 -18.10
CA PRO A 108 -4.69 0.58 -18.99
C PRO A 108 -5.10 0.29 -20.44
N LEU A 109 -5.48 1.33 -21.19
CA LEU A 109 -5.81 1.17 -22.61
C LEU A 109 -4.50 1.08 -23.41
N ALA A 110 -4.38 0.03 -24.23
CA ALA A 110 -3.17 -0.19 -25.04
C ALA A 110 -2.89 0.95 -26.03
N PHE A 111 -3.95 1.65 -26.44
CA PHE A 111 -3.92 2.72 -27.42
C PHE A 111 -3.95 4.13 -26.82
N ASP A 112 -4.09 4.23 -25.49
CA ASP A 112 -4.02 5.48 -24.73
C ASP A 112 -3.58 5.19 -23.29
N PRO A 113 -2.26 5.11 -23.04
CA PRO A 113 -1.72 4.68 -21.74
C PRO A 113 -2.06 5.60 -20.56
N LYS A 114 -2.53 6.83 -20.83
CA LYS A 114 -2.98 7.79 -19.81
C LYS A 114 -4.44 7.57 -19.38
N THR A 115 -5.15 6.70 -20.09
CA THR A 115 -6.54 6.35 -19.80
C THR A 115 -6.60 4.91 -19.32
N ARG A 116 -7.37 4.68 -18.26
CA ARG A 116 -7.65 3.34 -17.72
C ARG A 116 -9.14 3.07 -17.75
N LEU A 117 -9.53 1.86 -18.15
CA LEU A 117 -10.86 1.33 -17.86
C LEU A 117 -10.85 0.75 -16.45
N VAL A 118 -11.74 1.24 -15.59
CA VAL A 118 -11.96 0.67 -14.26
C VAL A 118 -13.26 -0.11 -14.29
N ILE A 119 -13.17 -1.43 -14.11
CA ILE A 119 -14.34 -2.32 -14.05
C ILE A 119 -14.74 -2.50 -12.59
N LEU A 120 -16.05 -2.47 -12.33
CA LEU A 120 -16.65 -2.72 -11.03
C LEU A 120 -17.35 -4.08 -11.04
N TYR A 121 -17.14 -4.84 -9.98
CA TYR A 121 -17.90 -6.07 -9.71
C TYR A 121 -18.55 -5.98 -8.34
N GLU A 122 -19.77 -6.48 -8.22
CA GLU A 122 -20.44 -6.68 -6.93
C GLU A 122 -20.71 -8.17 -6.79
N LYS A 123 -20.11 -8.81 -5.77
CA LYS A 123 -20.09 -10.29 -5.67
C LYS A 123 -19.46 -10.86 -6.95
N ASP A 124 -20.19 -11.70 -7.68
CA ASP A 124 -19.76 -12.31 -8.95
C ASP A 124 -20.46 -11.72 -10.17
N GLU A 125 -21.02 -10.51 -10.04
CA GLU A 125 -21.70 -9.80 -11.14
C GLU A 125 -20.89 -8.61 -11.62
N TYR A 126 -20.90 -8.39 -12.93
CA TYR A 126 -20.43 -7.16 -13.55
C TYR A 126 -21.37 -6.01 -13.19
N ALA A 127 -20.84 -5.01 -12.49
CA ALA A 127 -21.61 -3.86 -12.00
C ALA A 127 -21.43 -2.61 -12.87
N GLY A 128 -20.58 -2.66 -13.90
CA GLY A 128 -20.34 -1.55 -14.82
C GLY A 128 -18.87 -1.16 -14.91
N TYR A 129 -18.61 -0.03 -15.54
CA TYR A 129 -17.26 0.50 -15.75
C TYR A 129 -17.23 2.02 -15.71
N ARG A 130 -16.03 2.59 -15.55
CA ARG A 130 -15.75 3.99 -15.83
C ARG A 130 -14.38 4.16 -16.43
N PHE A 131 -14.20 5.22 -17.22
CA PHE A 131 -12.87 5.68 -17.58
C PHE A 131 -12.27 6.51 -16.44
N SER A 132 -10.98 6.31 -16.20
CA SER A 132 -10.16 7.13 -15.33
C SER A 132 -9.06 7.75 -16.19
N PHE A 133 -8.84 9.05 -16.01
CA PHE A 133 -7.88 9.85 -16.75
C PHE A 133 -6.83 10.36 -15.78
N GLU A 134 -5.57 10.32 -16.18
CA GLU A 134 -4.44 10.96 -15.49
C GLU A 134 -4.02 12.27 -16.17
#